data_AF-A0A2S2PK76-F1
#
_entry.id   AF-A0A2S2PK76-F1
#
_cell.length_a   1.000
_cell.length_b   1.000
_cell.length_c   1.000
_cell.angle_alpha   90.00
_cell.angle_beta   90.00
_cell.angle_gamma   90.00
#
_symmetry.space_group_name_H-M   'P 1'
#
loop_
_entity.id
_entity.type
_entity.pdbx_description
1 polymer ?
#
loop_
_entity_poly.entity_id
_entity_poly.type
_entity_poly.pdbx_seq_one_letter_code
_entity_poly.pdbx_strand_id
1 'polypeptide(L)'
;SELINQFSKETSVILNTVITAHRGQINSQILKPNELLEQFKDVKANLPSNLNMPMEINIKNYFDFMKIIELNICYQNHLIIYSINVPLIENLNFNLYRIISLPVHVNKNNFIFIQSPEEYLIVENNKQYYTFFSQDQVNKCKYIKMNTICSVSTPLSSTTKPNCEFQMFKGGNIIPPNCEVKTITMVHDIWHHLKNNNQWLYATPEPIEIVISCGDEAENTILNQTG
;
A
#
# COMPACT_ATOMS: atom_id res chain seq x y z
N SER A 1 -31.94 -31.19 35.00
CA SER A 1 -30.52 -30.74 34.91
C SER A 1 -30.21 -30.23 33.51
N GLU A 2 -30.64 -30.93 32.45
CA GLU A 2 -30.33 -30.60 31.05
C GLU A 2 -30.88 -29.23 30.57
N LEU A 3 -32.12 -28.89 30.91
CA LEU A 3 -32.74 -27.60 30.57
C LEU A 3 -32.01 -26.39 31.19
N ILE A 4 -31.54 -26.52 32.44
CA ILE A 4 -30.77 -25.47 33.13
C ILE A 4 -29.39 -25.30 32.47
N ASN A 5 -28.76 -26.40 32.08
CA ASN A 5 -27.49 -26.38 31.37
C ASN A 5 -27.62 -25.72 29.99
N GLN A 6 -28.69 -26.02 29.26
CA GLN A 6 -28.98 -25.38 27.98
C GLN A 6 -29.23 -23.87 28.14
N PHE A 7 -30.07 -23.47 29.10
CA PHE A 7 -30.35 -22.05 29.37
C PHE A 7 -29.08 -21.27 29.76
N SER A 8 -28.23 -21.87 30.61
CA SER A 8 -26.93 -21.29 30.99
C SER A 8 -26.00 -21.12 29.78
N LYS A 9 -25.97 -22.12 28.89
CA LYS A 9 -25.16 -22.07 27.66
C LYS A 9 -25.64 -20.97 26.72
N GLU A 10 -26.94 -20.86 26.46
CA GLU A 10 -27.52 -19.84 25.59
C GLU A 10 -27.29 -18.42 26.14
N THR A 11 -27.50 -18.23 27.45
CA THR A 11 -27.22 -16.96 28.13
C THR A 11 -25.74 -16.57 28.00
N SER A 12 -24.84 -17.54 28.14
CA SER A 12 -23.39 -17.30 27.99
C SER A 12 -23.01 -16.91 26.56
N VAL A 13 -23.63 -17.52 25.54
CA VAL A 13 -23.41 -17.16 24.12
C VAL A 13 -23.87 -15.73 23.85
N ILE A 14 -25.05 -15.34 24.34
CA ILE A 14 -25.58 -13.98 24.17
C ILE A 14 -24.68 -12.97 24.88
N LEU A 15 -24.30 -13.23 26.14
CA LEU A 15 -23.42 -12.35 26.89
C LEU A 15 -22.06 -12.17 26.19
N ASN A 16 -21.44 -13.27 25.77
CA ASN A 16 -20.17 -13.22 25.05
C ASN A 16 -20.30 -12.46 23.73
N THR A 17 -21.43 -12.59 23.05
CA THR A 17 -21.71 -11.85 21.81
C THR A 17 -21.79 -10.36 22.05
N VAL A 18 -22.52 -9.92 23.08
CA VAL A 18 -22.59 -8.50 23.45
C VAL A 18 -21.20 -7.97 23.76
N ILE A 19 -20.39 -8.73 24.51
CA ILE A 19 -19.02 -8.36 24.87
C ILE A 19 -18.12 -8.25 23.64
N THR A 20 -18.15 -9.24 22.72
CA THR A 20 -17.32 -9.19 21.51
C THR A 20 -17.79 -8.09 20.56
N ALA A 21 -19.11 -7.88 20.46
CA ALA A 21 -19.69 -6.82 19.65
C ALA A 21 -19.25 -5.43 20.15
N HIS A 22 -19.25 -5.20 21.45
CA HIS A 22 -18.70 -3.97 22.04
C HIS A 22 -17.20 -3.77 21.72
N ARG A 23 -16.47 -4.86 21.49
CA ARG A 23 -15.04 -4.82 21.10
C ARG A 23 -14.82 -4.73 19.59
N GLY A 24 -15.87 -4.57 18.78
CA GLY A 24 -15.73 -4.56 17.32
C GLY A 24 -15.39 -5.94 16.74
N GLN A 25 -15.86 -7.01 17.37
CA GLN A 25 -15.57 -8.39 16.97
C GLN A 25 -16.86 -9.20 16.81
N ILE A 26 -16.83 -10.16 15.88
CA ILE A 26 -17.90 -11.14 15.69
C ILE A 26 -17.63 -12.35 16.57
N ASN A 27 -18.62 -12.78 17.35
CA ASN A 27 -18.53 -14.04 18.07
C ASN A 27 -18.57 -15.22 17.09
N SER A 28 -17.55 -16.07 17.11
CA SER A 28 -17.45 -17.25 16.22
C SER A 28 -18.53 -18.32 16.46
N GLN A 29 -19.22 -18.25 17.60
CA GLN A 29 -20.40 -19.09 17.88
C GLN A 29 -21.66 -18.61 17.16
N ILE A 30 -21.71 -17.34 16.75
CA ILE A 30 -22.82 -16.76 15.99
C ILE A 30 -22.61 -16.89 14.49
N LEU A 31 -21.39 -16.62 14.03
CA LEU A 31 -21.05 -16.71 12.62
C LEU A 31 -19.75 -17.49 12.47
N LYS A 32 -19.87 -18.73 11.98
CA LYS A 32 -18.70 -19.56 11.78
C LYS A 32 -17.92 -19.09 10.55
N PRO A 33 -16.59 -19.31 10.52
CA PRO A 33 -15.77 -18.96 9.36
C PRO A 33 -16.30 -19.50 8.04
N ASN A 34 -16.72 -20.77 7.99
CA ASN A 34 -17.24 -21.38 6.77
C ASN A 34 -18.57 -20.75 6.32
N GLU A 35 -19.45 -20.39 7.27
CA GLU A 35 -20.73 -19.75 6.95
C GLU A 35 -20.49 -18.38 6.29
N LEU A 36 -19.55 -17.57 6.83
CA LEU A 36 -19.16 -16.30 6.23
C LEU A 36 -18.56 -16.48 4.83
N LEU A 37 -17.70 -17.49 4.63
CA LEU A 37 -17.09 -17.75 3.33
C LEU A 37 -18.11 -18.23 2.29
N GLU A 38 -19.15 -18.98 2.68
CA GLU A 38 -20.24 -19.30 1.75
C GLU A 38 -20.99 -18.04 1.33
N GLN A 39 -21.29 -17.12 2.26
CA GLN A 39 -21.90 -15.83 1.92
C GLN A 39 -21.04 -15.02 0.93
N PHE A 40 -19.71 -15.08 1.07
CA PHE A 40 -18.79 -14.44 0.13
C PHE A 40 -18.87 -15.05 -1.28
N LYS A 41 -19.10 -16.35 -1.41
CA LYS A 41 -19.29 -17.00 -2.72
C LYS A 41 -20.59 -16.55 -3.37
N ASP A 42 -21.67 -16.46 -2.59
CA ASP A 42 -22.97 -15.98 -3.06
C ASP A 42 -22.87 -14.53 -3.54
N VAL A 43 -22.19 -13.66 -2.79
CA VAL A 43 -21.91 -12.28 -3.21
C VAL A 43 -21.10 -12.26 -4.50
N LYS A 44 -20.02 -13.06 -4.58
CA LYS A 44 -19.15 -13.13 -5.76
C LYS A 44 -19.94 -13.52 -7.04
N ALA A 45 -20.91 -14.41 -6.93
CA ALA A 45 -21.74 -14.84 -8.05
C ALA A 45 -22.60 -13.70 -8.65
N ASN A 46 -22.84 -12.64 -7.87
CA ASN A 46 -23.66 -11.49 -8.25
C ASN A 46 -22.84 -10.22 -8.54
N LEU A 47 -21.51 -10.29 -8.50
CA LEU A 47 -20.67 -9.13 -8.76
C LEU A 47 -20.67 -8.74 -10.25
N PRO A 48 -20.58 -7.43 -10.56
CA PRO A 48 -20.27 -6.96 -11.91
C PRO A 48 -18.96 -7.57 -12.44
N SER A 49 -18.87 -7.74 -13.76
CA SER A 49 -17.73 -8.41 -14.40
C SER A 49 -16.37 -7.72 -14.21
N ASN A 50 -16.36 -6.41 -13.93
CA ASN A 50 -15.16 -5.63 -13.70
C ASN A 50 -14.67 -5.66 -12.23
N LEU A 51 -15.46 -6.25 -11.32
CA LEU A 51 -15.14 -6.34 -9.90
C LEU A 51 -14.89 -7.78 -9.48
N ASN A 52 -14.00 -7.95 -8.51
CA ASN A 52 -13.68 -9.24 -7.94
C ASN A 52 -13.45 -9.16 -6.44
N MET A 53 -13.45 -10.34 -5.83
CA MET A 53 -13.02 -10.49 -4.45
C MET A 53 -11.51 -10.28 -4.34
N PRO A 54 -11.03 -9.70 -3.22
CA PRO A 54 -9.62 -9.32 -3.04
C PRO A 54 -8.65 -10.51 -2.99
N MET A 55 -9.19 -11.71 -2.77
CA MET A 55 -8.46 -12.97 -2.71
C MET A 55 -9.41 -14.14 -2.96
N GLU A 56 -8.85 -15.34 -3.10
CA GLU A 56 -9.64 -16.55 -3.27
C GLU A 56 -10.45 -16.87 -2.00
N ILE A 57 -11.73 -17.23 -2.17
CA ILE A 57 -12.65 -17.53 -1.07
C ILE A 57 -12.43 -18.97 -0.58
N ASN A 58 -11.49 -19.13 0.35
CA ASN A 58 -11.21 -20.41 0.99
C ASN A 58 -10.79 -20.22 2.45
N ILE A 59 -10.79 -21.30 3.23
CA ILE A 59 -10.50 -21.24 4.67
C ILE A 59 -9.08 -20.79 4.98
N LYS A 60 -8.11 -21.03 4.09
CA LYS A 60 -6.70 -20.62 4.27
C LYS A 60 -6.56 -19.09 4.27
N ASN A 61 -7.45 -18.41 3.54
CA ASN A 61 -7.48 -16.96 3.38
C ASN A 61 -8.41 -16.26 4.39
N TYR A 62 -9.13 -17.00 5.25
CA TYR A 62 -10.10 -16.42 6.19
C TYR A 62 -9.53 -15.28 7.03
N PHE A 63 -8.36 -15.48 7.66
CA PHE A 63 -7.74 -14.45 8.48
C PHE A 63 -7.26 -13.24 7.66
N ASP A 64 -6.89 -13.44 6.41
CA ASP A 64 -6.52 -12.32 5.53
C ASP A 64 -7.74 -11.51 5.10
N PHE A 65 -8.91 -12.14 4.89
CA PHE A 65 -10.19 -11.42 4.77
C PHE A 65 -10.50 -10.60 6.03
N MET A 66 -10.38 -11.20 7.22
CA MET A 66 -10.68 -10.50 8.47
C MET A 66 -9.78 -9.28 8.73
N LYS A 67 -8.56 -9.24 8.18
CA LYS A 67 -7.66 -8.07 8.26
C LYS A 67 -8.14 -6.88 7.43
N ILE A 68 -8.85 -7.13 6.33
CA ILE A 68 -9.20 -6.10 5.35
C ILE A 68 -10.66 -5.66 5.41
N ILE A 69 -11.50 -6.47 6.02
CA ILE A 69 -12.90 -6.16 6.28
C ILE A 69 -13.02 -5.05 7.31
N GLU A 70 -13.95 -4.13 7.06
CA GLU A 70 -14.39 -3.16 8.07
C GLU A 70 -15.69 -3.64 8.69
N LEU A 71 -15.69 -3.76 10.02
CA LEU A 71 -16.84 -4.20 10.78
C LEU A 71 -17.50 -3.00 11.47
N ASN A 72 -18.73 -2.69 11.07
CA ASN A 72 -19.58 -1.74 11.77
C ASN A 72 -20.62 -2.49 12.58
N ILE A 73 -20.80 -2.11 13.83
CA ILE A 73 -21.74 -2.77 14.74
C ILE A 73 -22.70 -1.73 15.28
N CYS A 74 -23.99 -1.99 15.09
CA CYS A 74 -25.06 -1.09 15.53
C CYS A 74 -26.04 -1.84 16.44
N TYR A 75 -26.60 -1.12 17.42
CA TYR A 75 -27.61 -1.63 18.33
C TYR A 75 -28.92 -0.89 18.08
N GLN A 76 -29.96 -1.59 17.65
CA GLN A 76 -31.25 -0.99 17.36
C GLN A 76 -32.38 -1.95 17.68
N ASN A 77 -33.41 -1.49 18.39
CA ASN A 77 -34.61 -2.28 18.70
C ASN A 77 -34.32 -3.67 19.30
N HIS A 78 -33.36 -3.75 20.24
CA HIS A 78 -32.89 -5.01 20.85
C HIS A 78 -32.18 -5.98 19.89
N LEU A 79 -31.78 -5.51 18.71
CA LEU A 79 -30.95 -6.26 17.76
C LEU A 79 -29.52 -5.75 17.78
N ILE A 80 -28.57 -6.68 17.67
CA ILE A 80 -27.18 -6.40 17.34
C ILE A 80 -27.02 -6.66 15.85
N ILE A 81 -26.68 -5.61 15.11
CA ILE A 81 -26.54 -5.67 13.65
C ILE A 81 -25.06 -5.55 13.32
N TYR A 82 -24.54 -6.56 12.62
CA TYR A 82 -23.19 -6.57 12.08
C TYR A 82 -23.22 -6.20 10.60
N SER A 83 -22.63 -5.05 10.26
CA SER A 83 -22.39 -4.63 8.89
C SER A 83 -20.93 -4.92 8.53
N ILE A 84 -20.75 -5.92 7.68
CA ILE A 84 -19.45 -6.40 7.22
C ILE A 84 -19.16 -5.78 5.86
N ASN A 85 -18.27 -4.80 5.82
CA ASN A 85 -17.83 -4.18 4.57
C ASN A 85 -16.60 -4.92 4.04
N VAL A 86 -16.80 -5.67 2.97
CA VAL A 86 -15.72 -6.35 2.26
C VAL A 86 -15.24 -5.45 1.13
N PRO A 87 -13.95 -5.06 1.09
CA PRO A 87 -13.43 -4.29 -0.04
C PRO A 87 -13.44 -5.16 -1.30
N LEU A 88 -13.96 -4.62 -2.40
CA LEU A 88 -13.86 -5.22 -3.73
C LEU A 88 -12.66 -4.62 -4.47
N ILE A 89 -12.12 -5.39 -5.41
CA ILE A 89 -11.02 -4.95 -6.27
C ILE A 89 -11.45 -4.93 -7.73
N GLU A 90 -10.87 -4.03 -8.50
CA GLU A 90 -10.99 -4.03 -9.95
C GLU A 90 -10.01 -5.04 -10.58
N ASN A 91 -10.27 -5.43 -11.83
CA ASN A 91 -9.38 -6.30 -12.60
C ASN A 91 -8.15 -5.57 -13.17
N LEU A 92 -7.60 -4.63 -12.41
CA LEU A 92 -6.43 -3.84 -12.77
C LEU A 92 -5.38 -3.98 -11.68
N ASN A 93 -4.19 -4.39 -12.08
CA ASN A 93 -3.05 -4.51 -11.19
C ASN A 93 -2.11 -3.35 -11.40
N PHE A 94 -1.62 -2.80 -10.29
CA PHE A 94 -0.74 -1.65 -10.28
C PHE A 94 0.54 -1.94 -9.51
N ASN A 95 1.60 -1.27 -9.93
CA ASN A 95 2.89 -1.26 -9.25
C ASN A 95 3.08 0.10 -8.58
N LEU A 96 3.55 0.07 -7.33
CA LEU A 96 3.86 1.26 -6.55
C LEU A 96 5.36 1.57 -6.66
N TYR A 97 5.69 2.78 -7.09
CA TYR A 97 7.06 3.29 -7.18
C TYR A 97 7.21 4.51 -6.29
N ARG A 98 8.29 4.56 -5.50
CA ARG A 98 8.64 5.76 -4.75
C ARG A 98 9.41 6.70 -5.67
N ILE A 99 8.99 7.95 -5.73
CA ILE A 99 9.69 9.00 -6.48
C ILE A 99 10.83 9.54 -5.60
N ILE A 100 12.05 9.57 -6.14
CA ILE A 100 13.22 10.14 -5.50
C ILE A 100 13.89 11.07 -6.51
N SER A 101 13.84 12.37 -6.24
CA SER A 101 14.50 13.39 -7.06
C SER A 101 15.94 13.58 -6.60
N LEU A 102 16.87 12.83 -7.22
CA LEU A 102 18.29 12.91 -6.88
C LEU A 102 18.97 14.06 -7.66
N PRO A 103 19.69 14.98 -6.99
CA PRO A 103 20.41 16.04 -7.68
C PRO A 103 21.59 15.52 -8.48
N VAL A 104 21.79 16.06 -9.68
CA VAL A 104 22.89 15.73 -10.60
C VAL A 104 23.82 16.93 -10.74
N HIS A 105 25.12 16.68 -10.62
CA HIS A 105 26.15 17.71 -10.72
C HIS A 105 26.15 18.36 -12.12
N VAL A 106 26.19 19.69 -12.17
CA VAL A 106 26.36 20.46 -13.41
C VAL A 106 27.72 21.11 -13.45
N ASN A 107 28.03 21.96 -12.46
CA ASN A 107 29.34 22.60 -12.34
C ASN A 107 29.64 22.99 -10.90
N LYS A 108 30.90 22.81 -10.46
CA LYS A 108 31.33 23.10 -9.09
C LYS A 108 30.34 22.47 -8.09
N ASN A 109 29.69 23.28 -7.24
CA ASN A 109 28.74 22.81 -6.25
C ASN A 109 27.28 23.06 -6.69
N ASN A 110 27.06 23.39 -7.96
CA ASN A 110 25.72 23.54 -8.53
C ASN A 110 25.22 22.22 -9.07
N PHE A 111 24.07 21.82 -8.54
CA PHE A 111 23.37 20.61 -8.90
C PHE A 111 21.99 20.98 -9.42
N ILE A 112 21.47 20.16 -10.33
CA ILE A 112 20.09 20.27 -10.80
C ILE A 112 19.31 19.04 -10.39
N PHE A 113 18.03 19.23 -10.07
CA PHE A 113 17.10 18.13 -9.89
C PHE A 113 15.75 18.50 -10.48
N ILE A 114 14.97 17.47 -10.81
CA ILE A 114 13.58 17.63 -11.21
C ILE A 114 12.75 17.69 -9.93
N GLN A 115 12.10 18.82 -9.68
CA GLN A 115 11.16 18.89 -8.57
C GLN A 115 9.93 18.04 -8.91
N SER A 116 9.58 17.14 -8.00
CA SER A 116 8.32 16.42 -8.05
C SER A 116 7.47 16.77 -6.83
N PRO A 117 6.22 17.20 -7.00
CA PRO A 117 5.29 17.38 -5.89
C PRO A 117 4.71 16.05 -5.37
N GLU A 118 4.92 14.95 -6.10
CA GLU A 118 4.32 13.65 -5.83
C GLU A 118 5.33 12.69 -5.17
N GLU A 119 4.92 11.94 -4.16
CA GLU A 119 5.81 11.04 -3.41
C GLU A 119 5.86 9.62 -4.01
N TYR A 120 4.73 9.15 -4.51
CA TYR A 120 4.59 7.82 -5.09
C TYR A 120 3.88 7.84 -6.42
N LEU A 121 4.45 7.17 -7.41
CA LEU A 121 3.84 6.89 -8.70
C LEU A 121 3.24 5.48 -8.70
N ILE A 122 1.97 5.37 -9.06
CA ILE A 122 1.27 4.08 -9.21
C ILE A 122 1.00 3.86 -10.68
N VAL A 123 1.49 2.75 -11.24
CA VAL A 123 1.39 2.46 -12.67
C VAL A 123 0.73 1.11 -12.91
N GLU A 124 -0.30 1.10 -13.74
CA GLU A 124 -0.95 -0.13 -14.19
C GLU A 124 0.03 -0.98 -15.01
N ASN A 125 -0.07 -2.30 -14.95
CA ASN A 125 0.89 -3.22 -15.57
C ASN A 125 1.16 -2.96 -17.06
N ASN A 126 0.14 -2.62 -17.85
CA ASN A 126 0.26 -2.27 -19.28
C ASN A 126 0.64 -0.81 -19.52
N LYS A 127 0.91 -0.05 -18.45
CA LYS A 127 1.31 1.36 -18.44
C LYS A 127 0.31 2.24 -19.19
N GLN A 128 -0.98 1.90 -19.16
CA GLN A 128 -2.05 2.68 -19.80
C GLN A 128 -2.65 3.72 -18.85
N TYR A 129 -2.60 3.41 -17.55
CA TYR A 129 -3.12 4.25 -16.49
C TYR A 129 -2.08 4.42 -15.39
N TYR A 130 -2.09 5.60 -14.78
CA TYR A 130 -1.27 5.88 -13.61
C TYR A 130 -1.98 6.87 -12.68
N THR A 131 -1.53 6.94 -11.44
CA THR A 131 -1.95 7.95 -10.48
C THR A 131 -0.84 8.20 -9.47
N PHE A 132 -1.04 9.17 -8.58
CA PHE A 132 -0.08 9.49 -7.52
C PHE A 132 -0.71 9.36 -6.15
N PHE A 133 0.10 8.86 -5.22
CA PHE A 133 -0.25 8.79 -3.80
C PHE A 133 0.77 9.57 -2.97
N SER A 134 0.26 10.18 -1.91
CA SER A 134 1.04 10.58 -0.75
C SER A 134 1.42 9.39 0.12
N GLN A 135 2.40 9.58 1.00
CA GLN A 135 2.78 8.64 2.04
C GLN A 135 1.59 8.25 2.92
N ASP A 136 0.71 9.20 3.25
CA ASP A 136 -0.49 8.95 4.05
C ASP A 136 -1.50 8.02 3.36
N GLN A 137 -1.64 8.15 2.03
CA GLN A 137 -2.49 7.24 1.26
C GLN A 137 -1.88 5.84 1.19
N VAL A 138 -0.57 5.73 0.98
CA VAL A 138 0.14 4.44 1.01
C VAL A 138 0.01 3.77 2.39
N ASN A 139 0.11 4.53 3.47
CA ASN A 139 -0.01 4.02 4.84
C ASN A 139 -1.41 3.49 5.16
N LYS A 140 -2.45 3.93 4.44
CA LYS A 140 -3.83 3.44 4.57
C LYS A 140 -4.09 2.17 3.77
N CYS A 141 -3.15 1.73 2.94
CA CYS A 141 -3.30 0.48 2.21
C CYS A 141 -3.32 -0.72 3.17
N LYS A 142 -4.10 -1.74 2.80
CA LYS A 142 -4.30 -2.96 3.55
C LYS A 142 -3.38 -4.05 3.00
N TYR A 143 -2.54 -4.62 3.85
CA TYR A 143 -1.54 -5.63 3.47
C TYR A 143 -2.07 -7.04 3.72
N ILE A 144 -2.04 -7.87 2.68
CA ILE A 144 -2.34 -9.31 2.74
C ILE A 144 -1.11 -10.09 2.29
N LYS A 145 -1.07 -11.42 2.53
CA LYS A 145 0.15 -12.22 2.34
C LYS A 145 0.87 -12.04 1.00
N MET A 146 0.13 -11.86 -0.09
CA MET A 146 0.70 -11.79 -1.45
C MET A 146 0.46 -10.45 -2.15
N ASN A 147 -0.45 -9.62 -1.65
CA ASN A 147 -0.90 -8.41 -2.33
C ASN A 147 -1.07 -7.25 -1.35
N THR A 148 -1.12 -6.05 -1.88
CA THR A 148 -1.48 -4.84 -1.13
C THR A 148 -2.73 -4.25 -1.78
N ILE A 149 -3.73 -3.94 -0.97
CA ILE A 149 -5.00 -3.38 -1.43
C ILE A 149 -5.03 -1.92 -1.01
N CYS A 150 -5.18 -1.03 -1.98
CA CYS A 150 -5.24 0.39 -1.74
C CYS A 150 -6.57 0.95 -2.25
N SER A 151 -7.20 1.81 -1.46
CA SER A 151 -8.33 2.60 -1.93
C SER A 151 -7.82 3.74 -2.79
N VAL A 152 -8.17 3.73 -4.07
CA VAL A 152 -7.84 4.82 -4.99
C VAL A 152 -8.89 5.92 -4.84
N SER A 153 -8.51 7.02 -4.21
CA SER A 153 -9.37 8.21 -4.05
C SER A 153 -9.15 9.26 -5.15
N THR A 154 -8.15 9.06 -6.00
CA THR A 154 -7.73 9.99 -7.06
C THR A 154 -8.08 9.41 -8.43
N PRO A 155 -8.52 10.23 -9.40
CA PRO A 155 -8.78 9.75 -10.76
C PRO A 155 -7.53 9.11 -11.38
N LEU A 156 -7.73 8.03 -12.14
CA LEU A 156 -6.68 7.46 -12.97
C LEU A 156 -6.40 8.39 -14.15
N SER A 157 -5.13 8.72 -14.34
CA SER A 157 -4.66 9.52 -15.46
C SER A 157 -4.33 8.62 -16.65
N SER A 158 -4.78 9.04 -17.84
CA SER A 158 -4.42 8.41 -19.12
C SER A 158 -3.03 8.85 -19.57
N THR A 159 -2.32 7.98 -20.29
CA THR A 159 -1.00 8.30 -20.84
C THR A 159 -0.99 9.16 -22.10
N THR A 160 -2.14 9.64 -22.56
CA THR A 160 -2.26 10.52 -23.72
C THR A 160 -1.67 11.92 -23.50
N LYS A 161 -1.72 12.43 -22.27
CA LYS A 161 -1.09 13.68 -21.84
C LYS A 161 -0.37 13.45 -20.50
N PRO A 162 0.80 12.78 -20.54
CA PRO A 162 1.47 12.36 -19.31
C PRO A 162 2.13 13.55 -18.60
N ASN A 163 2.12 13.55 -17.27
CA ASN A 163 2.87 14.51 -16.48
C ASN A 163 4.39 14.20 -16.49
N CYS A 164 5.18 15.07 -15.87
CA CYS A 164 6.63 14.98 -15.85
C CYS A 164 7.10 13.62 -15.30
N GLU A 165 6.60 13.24 -14.13
CA GLU A 165 6.97 12.04 -13.38
C GLU A 165 6.77 10.77 -14.20
N PHE A 166 5.60 10.66 -14.86
CA PHE A 166 5.30 9.49 -15.67
C PHE A 166 6.12 9.45 -16.97
N GLN A 167 6.41 10.60 -17.58
CA GLN A 167 7.33 10.66 -18.72
C GLN A 167 8.74 10.25 -18.32
N MET A 168 9.25 10.74 -17.19
CA MET A 168 10.53 10.34 -16.62
C MET A 168 10.57 8.84 -16.32
N PHE A 169 9.48 8.27 -15.77
CA PHE A 169 9.36 6.83 -15.53
C PHE A 169 9.40 5.98 -16.80
N LYS A 170 8.80 6.47 -17.91
CA LYS A 170 8.88 5.79 -19.21
C LYS A 170 10.30 5.77 -19.78
N GLY A 171 11.17 6.65 -19.28
CA GLY A 171 12.56 6.78 -19.69
C GLY A 171 12.74 7.68 -20.91
N GLY A 172 13.97 8.11 -21.12
CA GLY A 172 14.38 9.00 -22.20
C GLY A 172 15.67 9.73 -21.86
N ASN A 173 16.38 10.23 -22.87
CA ASN A 173 17.65 10.94 -22.69
C ASN A 173 17.45 12.45 -22.48
N ILE A 174 16.21 12.94 -22.56
CA ILE A 174 15.88 14.36 -22.53
C ILE A 174 14.82 14.59 -21.46
N ILE A 175 15.06 15.58 -20.60
CA ILE A 175 14.09 16.01 -19.58
C ILE A 175 12.86 16.60 -20.29
N PRO A 176 11.63 16.11 -20.01
CA PRO A 176 10.41 16.66 -20.58
C PRO A 176 10.24 18.17 -20.31
N PRO A 177 9.67 18.94 -21.25
CA PRO A 177 9.53 20.39 -21.10
C PRO A 177 8.53 20.80 -20.02
N ASN A 178 7.64 19.89 -19.60
CA ASN A 178 6.69 20.11 -18.52
C ASN A 178 7.25 19.74 -17.13
N CYS A 179 8.53 19.37 -17.04
CA CYS A 179 9.21 19.15 -15.77
C CYS A 179 9.76 20.46 -15.21
N GLU A 180 9.53 20.70 -13.91
CA GLU A 180 10.17 21.82 -13.21
C GLU A 180 11.58 21.42 -12.79
N VAL A 181 12.59 22.01 -13.43
CA VAL A 181 14.00 21.81 -13.09
C VAL A 181 14.45 22.91 -12.15
N LYS A 182 15.00 22.51 -10.99
CA LYS A 182 15.57 23.43 -10.01
C LYS A 182 17.07 23.29 -9.95
N THR A 183 17.75 24.43 -9.78
CA THR A 183 19.18 24.50 -9.51
C THR A 183 19.40 24.82 -8.05
N ILE A 184 20.28 24.08 -7.40
CA ILE A 184 20.68 24.28 -6.01
C ILE A 184 22.19 24.28 -5.88
N THR A 185 22.70 25.03 -4.91
CA THR A 185 24.09 24.88 -4.45
C THR A 185 24.10 23.89 -3.30
N MET A 186 24.69 22.72 -3.52
CA MET A 186 24.72 21.65 -2.54
C MET A 186 25.91 21.83 -1.59
N VAL A 187 25.64 21.79 -0.29
CA VAL A 187 26.62 22.00 0.79
C VAL A 187 26.72 20.79 1.74
N HIS A 188 25.79 19.84 1.63
CA HIS A 188 25.75 18.62 2.43
C HIS A 188 25.51 17.42 1.50
N ASP A 189 25.99 16.25 1.93
CA ASP A 189 25.73 15.00 1.23
C ASP A 189 24.27 14.57 1.38
N ILE A 190 23.72 13.97 0.33
CA ILE A 190 22.39 13.37 0.33
C ILE A 190 22.56 11.86 0.25
N TRP A 191 21.81 11.14 1.08
CA TRP A 191 21.81 9.69 1.14
C TRP A 191 20.38 9.17 1.20
N HIS A 192 20.02 8.26 0.30
CA HIS A 192 18.74 7.57 0.29
C HIS A 192 18.94 6.06 0.31
N HIS A 193 18.61 5.44 1.44
CA HIS A 193 18.57 3.99 1.54
C HIS A 193 17.39 3.43 0.75
N LEU A 194 17.67 2.48 -0.15
CA LEU A 194 16.67 1.71 -0.87
C LEU A 194 16.22 0.55 0.01
N LYS A 195 14.89 0.37 0.13
CA LYS A 195 14.29 -0.63 1.03
C LYS A 195 14.77 -2.06 0.77
N ASN A 196 15.19 -2.36 -0.46
CA ASN A 196 15.60 -3.68 -0.88
C ASN A 196 17.09 -3.64 -1.24
N ASN A 197 17.85 -4.66 -0.82
CA ASN A 197 19.21 -4.98 -1.27
C ASN A 197 20.38 -4.16 -0.68
N ASN A 198 20.22 -3.48 0.46
CA ASN A 198 21.29 -2.66 1.07
C ASN A 198 21.91 -1.65 0.09
N GLN A 199 21.11 -1.15 -0.85
CA GLN A 199 21.54 -0.19 -1.85
C GLN A 199 21.26 1.23 -1.36
N TRP A 200 22.14 2.15 -1.71
CA TRP A 200 22.03 3.56 -1.37
C TRP A 200 22.15 4.38 -2.65
N LEU A 201 21.30 5.39 -2.76
CA LEU A 201 21.53 6.49 -3.69
C LEU A 201 22.23 7.61 -2.94
N TYR A 202 23.18 8.26 -3.61
CA TYR A 202 23.93 9.35 -3.00
C TYR A 202 24.10 10.54 -3.95
N ALA A 203 24.25 11.72 -3.36
CA ALA A 203 24.76 12.89 -4.06
C ALA A 203 25.71 13.66 -3.14
N THR A 204 26.95 13.88 -3.57
CA THR A 204 28.00 14.54 -2.77
C THR A 204 28.52 15.77 -3.51
N PRO A 205 28.66 16.94 -2.85
CA PRO A 205 29.12 18.16 -3.49
C PRO A 205 30.63 18.12 -3.78
N GLU A 206 31.38 17.34 -2.99
CA GLU A 206 32.81 17.10 -3.14
C GLU A 206 33.09 15.58 -3.05
N PRO A 207 34.25 15.10 -3.51
CA PRO A 207 34.65 13.72 -3.32
C PRO A 207 34.76 13.37 -1.83
N ILE A 208 34.13 12.28 -1.41
CA ILE A 208 34.19 11.77 -0.04
C ILE A 208 34.77 10.36 -0.02
N GLU A 209 35.62 10.07 0.95
CA GLU A 209 36.11 8.72 1.21
C GLU A 209 35.17 8.04 2.22
N ILE A 210 34.65 6.88 1.84
CA ILE A 210 33.79 6.06 2.68
C ILE A 210 34.39 4.67 2.85
N VAL A 211 34.01 4.02 3.95
CA VAL A 211 34.37 2.63 4.23
C VAL A 211 33.10 1.78 4.11
N ILE A 212 33.11 0.81 3.20
CA ILE A 212 32.05 -0.17 3.05
C ILE A 212 32.49 -1.43 3.79
N SER A 213 31.74 -1.82 4.82
CA SER A 213 32.03 -3.02 5.62
C SER A 213 31.02 -4.14 5.31
N CYS A 214 31.54 -5.29 4.90
CA CYS A 214 30.80 -6.50 4.60
C CYS A 214 31.32 -7.65 5.46
N GLY A 215 30.78 -7.81 6.68
CA GLY A 215 31.31 -8.78 7.64
C GLY A 215 32.69 -8.35 8.15
N ASP A 216 33.69 -9.22 7.99
CA ASP A 216 35.07 -8.96 8.41
C ASP A 216 35.90 -8.21 7.35
N GLU A 217 35.33 -7.99 6.16
CA GLU A 217 35.97 -7.25 5.07
C GLU A 217 35.56 -5.78 5.10
N ALA A 218 36.53 -4.89 4.91
CA ALA A 218 36.31 -3.46 4.77
C ALA A 218 37.06 -2.95 3.55
N GLU A 219 36.34 -2.23 2.69
CA GLU A 219 36.89 -1.61 1.49
C GLU A 219 36.70 -0.10 1.56
N ASN A 220 37.76 0.65 1.26
CA ASN A 220 37.68 2.09 1.12
C ASN A 220 37.32 2.43 -0.33
N THR A 221 36.34 3.30 -0.52
CA THR A 221 35.98 3.81 -1.83
C THR A 221 35.75 5.31 -1.78
N ILE A 222 35.98 5.97 -2.91
CA ILE A 222 35.74 7.41 -3.06
C ILE A 222 34.46 7.57 -3.87
N LEU A 223 33.47 8.22 -3.27
CA LEU A 223 32.25 8.60 -3.95
C LEU A 223 32.35 10.05 -4.40
N ASN A 224 31.80 10.34 -5.57
CA ASN A 224 31.80 11.67 -6.15
C ASN A 224 30.52 11.90 -6.96
N GLN A 225 30.00 13.12 -6.92
CA GLN A 225 28.80 13.53 -7.64
C GLN A 225 27.60 12.66 -7.23
N THR A 226 26.95 12.00 -8.18
CA THR A 226 25.64 11.35 -7.98
C THR A 226 25.71 9.90 -8.44
N GLY A 227 25.24 8.97 -7.62
CA GLY A 227 25.26 7.53 -7.90
C GLY A 227 24.19 6.73 -7.18
#